data_AF-A0A1F9YU55-F1
#
_entry.id   AF-A0A1F9YU55-F1
#
_cell.length_a   1.000
_cell.length_b   1.000
_cell.length_c   1.000
_cell.angle_alpha   90.00
_cell.angle_beta   90.00
_cell.angle_gamma   90.00
#
_symmetry.space_group_name_H-M   'P 1'
#
loop_
_entity.id
_entity.type
_entity.pdbx_description
1 polymer ?
#
loop_
_entity_poly.entity_id
_entity_poly.type
_entity_poly.pdbx_seq_one_letter_code
_entity_poly.pdbx_strand_id
1 'polypeptide(L)'
;MLQVWRIQQVGQIVTIAMLSATLAGVVFNQIQWRLEGTPLYNSWVMVPLLIASIGIVIWAFSIWWDLRMRMWREQATVLMERNPYVKEKMTAKEILIYGALWLPLMEKIGSADPKMREATEALKEWLSRSIKSDEILAKDVEEILHHVGKPGSSLLDFTKK
;
A
#
# COMPACT_ATOMS: atom_id res chain seq x y z
N MET A 1 -4.24 -10.04 13.30
CA MET A 1 -4.27 -8.90 12.35
C MET A 1 -3.83 -7.59 13.01
N LEU A 2 -4.53 -7.08 14.03
CA LEU A 2 -4.27 -5.76 14.63
C LEU A 2 -2.84 -5.55 15.18
N GLN A 3 -2.26 -6.56 15.84
CA GLN A 3 -0.89 -6.48 16.36
C GLN A 3 0.16 -6.52 15.23
N VAL A 4 -0.04 -7.36 14.22
CA VAL A 4 0.82 -7.42 13.02
C VAL A 4 0.80 -6.07 12.29
N TRP A 5 -0.38 -5.46 12.17
CA TRP A 5 -0.53 -4.13 11.58
C TRP A 5 0.23 -3.05 12.37
N ARG A 6 0.15 -3.07 13.71
CA ARG A 6 0.93 -2.14 14.55
C ARG A 6 2.44 -2.34 14.37
N ILE A 7 2.89 -3.59 14.27
CA ILE A 7 4.31 -3.89 14.00
C ILE A 7 4.70 -3.38 12.61
N GLN A 8 3.85 -3.51 11.60
CA GLN A 8 4.11 -2.96 10.27
C GLN A 8 4.30 -1.44 10.29
N GLN A 9 3.56 -0.70 11.13
CA GLN A 9 3.74 0.76 11.26
C GLN A 9 5.14 1.15 11.74
N VAL A 10 5.77 0.33 12.59
CA VAL A 10 7.13 0.55 13.10
C VAL A 10 8.16 -0.27 12.31
N GLY A 11 7.72 -1.08 11.35
CA GLY A 11 8.54 -2.08 10.67
C GLY A 11 9.75 -1.47 9.95
N GLN A 12 9.59 -0.28 9.37
CA GLN A 12 10.69 0.44 8.73
C GLN A 12 11.77 0.88 9.74
N ILE A 13 11.36 1.40 10.90
CA ILE A 13 12.28 1.81 11.96
C ILE A 13 13.03 0.60 12.51
N VAL A 14 12.30 -0.49 12.78
CA VAL A 14 12.90 -1.76 13.22
C VAL A 14 13.89 -2.29 12.18
N THR A 15 13.55 -2.21 10.89
CA THR A 15 14.42 -2.65 9.80
C THR A 15 15.72 -1.84 9.75
N ILE A 16 15.65 -0.51 9.85
CA ILE A 16 16.84 0.35 9.90
C ILE A 16 17.69 0.02 11.13
N ALA A 17 17.08 -0.17 12.29
CA ALA A 17 17.78 -0.55 13.52
C ALA A 17 18.49 -1.91 13.37
N MET A 18 17.83 -2.91 12.79
CA MET A 18 18.43 -4.23 12.55
C MET A 18 19.56 -4.19 11.51
N LEU A 19 19.37 -3.46 10.40
CA LEU A 19 20.40 -3.31 9.37
C LEU A 19 21.63 -2.57 9.91
N SER A 20 21.41 -1.48 10.64
CA SER A 20 22.50 -0.73 11.27
C SER A 20 23.22 -1.54 12.34
N ALA A 21 22.51 -2.31 13.18
CA ALA A 21 23.11 -3.24 14.15
C ALA A 21 23.98 -4.31 13.47
N THR A 22 23.46 -4.93 12.42
CA THR A 22 24.19 -5.98 11.69
C THR A 22 25.44 -5.40 11.03
N LEU A 23 25.31 -4.27 10.34
CA LEU A 23 26.43 -3.62 9.66
C LEU A 23 27.46 -3.08 10.65
N ALA A 24 27.02 -2.49 11.78
CA ALA A 24 27.90 -2.03 12.84
C ALA A 24 28.74 -3.17 13.42
N GLY A 25 28.14 -4.35 13.65
CA GLY A 25 28.86 -5.53 14.12
C GLY A 25 29.93 -6.00 13.13
N VAL A 26 29.59 -6.07 11.85
CA VAL A 26 30.55 -6.44 10.79
C VAL A 26 31.67 -5.42 10.68
N VAL A 27 31.34 -4.12 10.64
CA VAL A 27 32.32 -3.04 10.53
C VAL A 27 33.25 -3.04 11.73
N PHE A 28 32.72 -3.12 12.95
CA PHE A 28 33.51 -3.14 14.17
C PHE A 28 34.52 -4.29 14.17
N ASN A 29 34.09 -5.50 13.81
CA ASN A 29 34.99 -6.66 13.76
C ASN A 29 36.17 -6.45 12.79
N GLN A 30 35.95 -5.72 11.69
CA GLN A 30 36.99 -5.43 10.70
C GLN A 30 37.95 -4.29 11.10
N ILE A 31 37.52 -3.37 11.97
CA ILE A 31 38.30 -2.17 12.31
C ILE A 31 38.82 -2.16 13.76
N GLN A 32 38.36 -3.06 14.62
CA GLN A 32 38.67 -3.07 16.06
C GLN A 32 40.18 -3.05 16.35
N TRP A 33 40.99 -3.73 15.54
CA TRP A 33 42.45 -3.75 15.67
C TRP A 33 43.10 -2.36 15.53
N ARG A 34 42.46 -1.43 14.80
CA ARG A 34 42.93 -0.03 14.68
C ARG A 34 42.59 0.81 15.90
N LEU A 35 41.70 0.32 16.75
CA LEU A 35 41.18 1.05 17.90
C LEU A 35 41.87 0.63 19.20
N GLU A 36 42.77 -0.37 19.14
CA GLU A 36 43.54 -0.85 20.30
C GLU A 36 44.21 0.31 21.05
N GLY A 37 44.05 0.33 22.38
CA GLY A 37 44.56 1.41 23.23
C GLY A 37 43.67 2.65 23.31
N THR A 38 42.55 2.72 22.57
CA THR A 38 41.57 3.80 22.66
C THR A 38 40.29 3.36 23.40
N PRO A 39 39.50 4.30 23.96
CA PRO A 39 38.19 3.98 24.53
C PRO A 39 37.21 3.37 23.51
N LEU A 40 37.45 3.57 22.21
CA LEU A 40 36.64 3.03 21.12
C LEU A 40 36.94 1.54 20.83
N TYR A 41 37.98 0.96 21.42
CA TYR A 41 38.18 -0.49 21.36
C TYR A 41 37.05 -1.26 22.08
N ASN A 42 36.40 -0.62 23.06
CA ASN A 42 35.30 -1.23 23.78
C ASN A 42 34.07 -1.33 22.86
N SER A 43 33.64 -2.58 22.58
CA SER A 43 32.47 -2.86 21.76
C SER A 43 31.19 -2.20 22.27
N TRP A 44 31.04 -2.07 23.59
CA TRP A 44 29.89 -1.39 24.22
C TRP A 44 29.85 0.11 23.95
N VAL A 45 30.96 0.70 23.50
CA VAL A 45 31.05 2.13 23.14
C VAL A 45 30.96 2.30 21.63
N MET A 46 31.79 1.56 20.87
CA MET A 46 31.92 1.78 19.43
C MET A 46 30.76 1.18 18.62
N VAL A 47 30.22 0.02 19.03
CA VAL A 47 29.10 -0.60 18.30
C VAL A 47 27.85 0.30 18.35
N PRO A 48 27.40 0.84 19.49
CA PRO A 48 26.29 1.80 19.51
C PRO A 48 26.53 3.06 18.67
N LEU A 49 27.76 3.59 18.66
CA LEU A 49 28.12 4.74 17.81
C LEU A 49 28.05 4.40 16.32
N LEU A 50 28.51 3.22 15.94
CA LEU A 50 28.38 2.71 14.57
C LEU A 50 26.91 2.49 14.18
N ILE A 51 26.09 1.95 15.09
CA ILE A 51 24.65 1.81 14.87
C ILE A 51 24.01 3.17 14.60
N ALA A 52 24.27 4.16 15.46
CA ALA A 52 23.72 5.49 15.31
C ALA A 52 24.17 6.17 14.01
N SER A 53 25.47 6.13 13.70
CA SER A 53 26.02 6.75 12.49
C SER A 53 25.54 6.08 11.21
N ILE A 54 25.57 4.75 11.13
CA ILE A 54 25.04 3.99 9.99
C ILE A 54 23.53 4.23 9.84
N GLY A 55 22.79 4.22 10.95
CA GLY A 55 21.36 4.51 10.96
C GLY A 55 21.04 5.89 10.39
N ILE A 56 21.79 6.92 10.79
CA ILE A 56 21.66 8.29 10.25
C ILE A 56 21.96 8.31 8.75
N VAL A 57 23.00 7.62 8.30
CA VAL A 57 23.35 7.55 6.86
C VAL A 57 22.23 6.88 6.05
N ILE A 58 21.72 5.73 6.50
CA ILE A 58 20.61 5.03 5.84
C ILE A 58 19.37 5.94 5.80
N TRP A 59 19.07 6.63 6.89
CA TRP A 59 17.91 7.51 6.98
C TRP A 59 18.03 8.74 6.08
N ALA A 60 19.19 9.41 6.09
CA ALA A 60 19.47 10.54 5.21
C ALA A 60 19.42 10.13 3.73
N PHE A 61 19.98 8.96 3.40
CA PHE A 61 19.89 8.39 2.06
C PHE A 61 18.43 8.11 1.66
N SER A 62 17.62 7.57 2.58
CA SER A 62 16.19 7.31 2.33
C SER A 62 15.41 8.59 2.03
N ILE A 63 15.67 9.67 2.78
CA ILE A 63 15.06 10.99 2.52
C ILE A 63 15.47 11.51 1.14
N TRP A 64 16.76 11.45 0.81
CA TRP A 64 17.26 11.91 -0.48
C TRP A 64 16.70 11.08 -1.65
N TRP A 65 16.63 9.76 -1.48
CA TRP A 65 16.06 8.80 -2.42
C TRP A 65 14.60 9.12 -2.76
N ASP A 66 13.78 9.47 -1.77
CA ASP A 66 12.39 9.83 -2.03
C ASP A 66 12.22 11.27 -2.50
N LEU A 67 12.83 12.26 -1.84
CA LEU A 67 12.61 13.67 -2.16
C LEU A 67 13.27 14.10 -3.47
N ARG A 68 14.48 13.61 -3.77
CA ARG A 68 15.25 14.05 -4.94
C ARG A 68 15.04 13.15 -6.14
N MET A 69 15.07 11.83 -5.92
CA MET A 69 14.95 10.83 -6.99
C MET A 69 13.52 10.36 -7.20
N ARG A 70 12.59 10.63 -6.26
CA ARG A 70 11.16 10.27 -6.37
C ARG A 70 10.91 8.78 -6.59
N MET A 71 11.87 7.93 -6.23
CA MET A 71 11.89 6.52 -6.62
C MET A 71 10.71 5.74 -6.03
N TRP A 72 10.29 6.02 -4.79
CA TRP A 72 9.11 5.36 -4.22
C TRP A 72 7.82 5.77 -4.93
N ARG A 73 7.72 7.04 -5.35
CA ARG A 73 6.57 7.52 -6.14
C ARG A 73 6.54 6.86 -7.51
N GLU A 74 7.69 6.78 -8.18
CA GLU A 74 7.79 6.10 -9.47
C GLU A 74 7.48 4.60 -9.35
N GLN A 75 7.95 3.94 -8.30
CA GLN A 75 7.59 2.56 -8.02
C GLN A 75 6.09 2.39 -7.78
N ALA A 76 5.46 3.29 -7.03
CA ALA A 76 4.00 3.29 -6.84
C ALA A 76 3.24 3.47 -8.16
N THR A 77 3.69 4.39 -9.01
CA THR A 77 3.15 4.58 -10.37
C THR A 77 3.32 3.33 -11.22
N VAL A 78 4.48 2.66 -11.17
CA VAL A 78 4.70 1.40 -11.90
C VAL A 78 3.75 0.32 -11.41
N LEU A 79 3.57 0.18 -10.09
CA LEU A 79 2.71 -0.83 -9.48
C LEU A 79 1.23 -0.64 -9.80
N MET A 80 0.76 0.62 -9.91
CA MET A 80 -0.65 0.93 -10.14
C MET A 80 -0.98 1.17 -11.61
N GLU A 81 -0.22 2.04 -12.29
CA GLU A 81 -0.57 2.53 -13.63
C GLU A 81 0.06 1.71 -14.76
N ARG A 82 1.28 1.21 -14.56
CA ARG A 82 2.02 0.46 -15.60
C ARG A 82 1.90 -1.05 -15.45
N ASN A 83 1.33 -1.52 -14.34
CA ASN A 83 1.19 -2.94 -14.09
C ASN A 83 0.03 -3.52 -14.93
N PRO A 84 0.30 -4.43 -15.87
CA PRO A 84 -0.73 -5.01 -16.72
C PRO A 84 -1.79 -5.79 -15.92
N TYR A 85 -1.46 -6.26 -14.72
CA TYR A 85 -2.36 -7.02 -13.85
C TYR A 85 -3.24 -6.15 -12.95
N VAL A 86 -2.98 -4.84 -12.86
CA VAL A 86 -3.73 -3.91 -11.99
C VAL A 86 -4.58 -2.93 -12.80
N LYS A 87 -4.31 -2.78 -14.09
CA LYS A 87 -5.00 -1.83 -14.97
C LYS A 87 -6.53 -2.00 -15.00
N GLU A 88 -7.02 -3.22 -14.90
CA GLU A 88 -8.46 -3.55 -14.93
C GLU A 88 -9.07 -3.70 -13.52
N LYS A 89 -8.22 -3.62 -12.48
CA LYS A 89 -8.63 -3.86 -11.10
C LYS A 89 -9.19 -2.58 -10.50
N MET A 90 -10.47 -2.59 -10.16
CA MET A 90 -11.07 -1.53 -9.36
C MET A 90 -10.78 -1.74 -7.88
N THR A 91 -10.62 -0.62 -7.18
CA THR A 91 -10.61 -0.60 -5.71
C THR A 91 -12.03 -0.71 -5.15
N ALA A 92 -12.16 -1.21 -3.91
CA ALA A 92 -13.47 -1.35 -3.25
C ALA A 92 -14.24 -0.02 -3.16
N LYS A 93 -13.51 1.10 -2.99
CA LYS A 93 -14.09 2.44 -2.95
C LYS A 93 -14.65 2.88 -4.30
N GLU A 94 -13.94 2.61 -5.38
CA GLU A 94 -14.40 2.90 -6.75
C GLU A 94 -15.66 2.10 -7.07
N ILE A 95 -15.69 0.81 -6.73
CA ILE A 95 -16.87 -0.04 -6.89
C ILE A 95 -18.09 0.55 -6.20
N LEU A 96 -17.92 1.04 -4.97
CA LEU A 96 -19.01 1.67 -4.23
C LEU A 96 -19.46 2.99 -4.84
N ILE A 97 -18.52 3.83 -5.29
CA ILE A 97 -18.86 5.10 -5.95
C ILE A 97 -19.60 4.82 -7.27
N TYR A 98 -19.08 3.93 -8.11
CA TYR A 98 -19.72 3.61 -9.39
C TYR A 98 -21.05 2.89 -9.20
N GLY A 99 -21.12 1.92 -8.29
CA GLY A 99 -22.32 1.14 -8.02
C GLY A 99 -23.43 1.95 -7.35
N ALA A 100 -23.11 2.69 -6.29
CA ALA A 100 -24.12 3.39 -5.50
C ALA A 100 -24.54 4.74 -6.08
N LEU A 101 -23.66 5.43 -6.82
CA LEU A 101 -23.93 6.77 -7.34
C LEU A 101 -24.13 6.79 -8.86
N TRP A 102 -23.18 6.23 -9.61
CA TRP A 102 -23.17 6.39 -11.07
C TRP A 102 -24.15 5.46 -11.79
N LEU A 103 -24.24 4.18 -11.41
CA LEU A 103 -25.15 3.24 -12.07
C LEU A 103 -26.62 3.72 -12.04
N PRO A 104 -27.21 4.13 -10.91
CA PRO A 104 -28.59 4.63 -10.90
C PRO A 104 -28.79 5.88 -11.77
N LEU A 105 -27.79 6.76 -11.82
CA LEU A 105 -27.82 7.96 -12.65
C LEU A 105 -27.77 7.60 -14.13
N MET A 106 -26.87 6.67 -14.50
CA MET A 106 -26.71 6.19 -15.86
C MET A 106 -27.93 5.41 -16.34
N GLU A 107 -28.55 4.58 -15.50
CA GLU A 107 -29.81 3.88 -15.80
C GLU A 107 -30.94 4.88 -16.10
N LYS A 108 -31.04 5.97 -15.32
CA LYS A 108 -32.03 7.02 -15.55
C LYS A 108 -31.80 7.75 -16.87
N ILE A 109 -30.55 8.07 -17.22
CA ILE A 109 -30.20 8.75 -18.49
C ILE A 109 -30.35 7.80 -19.69
N GLY A 110 -29.92 6.54 -19.55
CA GLY A 110 -29.99 5.51 -20.58
C GLY A 110 -31.41 5.09 -20.97
N SER A 111 -32.41 5.48 -20.18
CA SER A 111 -33.82 5.35 -20.59
C SER A 111 -34.16 6.17 -21.84
N ALA A 112 -33.42 7.25 -22.12
CA ALA A 112 -33.63 8.14 -23.25
C ALA A 112 -32.62 7.96 -24.40
N ASP A 113 -31.45 7.35 -24.15
CA ASP A 113 -30.39 7.15 -25.13
C ASP A 113 -29.92 5.68 -25.18
N PRO A 114 -30.11 4.98 -26.32
CA PRO A 114 -29.64 3.61 -26.51
C PRO A 114 -28.14 3.40 -26.26
N LYS A 115 -27.29 4.39 -26.58
CA LYS A 115 -25.82 4.26 -26.37
C LYS A 115 -25.47 4.29 -24.89
N MET A 116 -26.17 5.12 -24.12
CA MET A 116 -25.99 5.19 -22.68
C MET A 116 -26.48 3.94 -21.99
N ARG A 117 -27.53 3.29 -22.52
CA ARG A 117 -28.00 1.99 -22.03
C ARG A 117 -26.92 0.91 -22.17
N GLU A 118 -26.31 0.77 -23.34
CA GLU A 118 -25.22 -0.19 -23.58
C GLU A 118 -24.03 0.05 -22.64
N ALA A 119 -23.61 1.31 -22.48
CA ALA A 119 -22.53 1.67 -21.56
C ALA A 119 -22.86 1.33 -20.09
N THR A 120 -24.13 1.47 -19.69
CA THR A 120 -24.60 1.14 -18.34
C THR A 120 -24.56 -0.37 -18.10
N GLU A 121 -25.01 -1.16 -19.07
CA GLU A 121 -24.96 -2.63 -19.01
C GLU A 121 -23.51 -3.14 -18.94
N ALA A 122 -22.61 -2.58 -19.75
CA ALA A 122 -21.18 -2.91 -19.72
C ALA A 122 -20.53 -2.59 -18.36
N LEU A 123 -20.81 -1.42 -17.77
CA LEU A 123 -20.28 -1.04 -16.46
C LEU A 123 -20.80 -1.97 -15.35
N LYS A 124 -22.09 -2.32 -15.39
CA LYS A 124 -22.73 -3.24 -14.44
C LYS A 124 -22.10 -4.63 -14.49
N GLU A 125 -21.84 -5.13 -15.70
CA GLU A 125 -21.16 -6.40 -15.89
C GLU A 125 -19.70 -6.36 -15.40
N TRP A 126 -18.97 -5.29 -15.72
CA TRP A 126 -17.59 -5.13 -15.25
C TRP A 126 -17.51 -5.12 -13.72
N LEU A 127 -18.34 -4.33 -13.04
CA LEU A 127 -18.41 -4.27 -11.58
C LEU A 127 -18.75 -5.64 -10.97
N SER A 128 -19.75 -6.34 -11.51
CA SER A 128 -20.13 -7.67 -11.02
C SER A 128 -18.99 -8.68 -11.21
N ARG A 129 -18.31 -8.67 -12.35
CA ARG A 129 -17.17 -9.55 -12.61
C ARG A 129 -16.01 -9.25 -11.67
N SER A 130 -15.69 -7.97 -11.45
CA SER A 130 -14.61 -7.57 -10.53
C SER A 130 -14.84 -8.10 -9.11
N ILE A 131 -16.04 -7.93 -8.54
CA ILE A 131 -16.35 -8.44 -7.20
C ILE A 131 -16.32 -9.98 -7.16
N LYS A 132 -16.84 -10.66 -8.18
CA LYS A 132 -16.85 -12.14 -8.23
C LYS A 132 -15.45 -12.74 -8.40
N SER A 133 -14.55 -12.02 -9.07
CA SER A 133 -13.20 -12.50 -9.39
C SER A 133 -12.21 -12.38 -8.24
N ASP A 134 -12.47 -11.53 -7.25
CA ASP A 134 -11.55 -11.24 -6.16
C ASP A 134 -12.28 -11.27 -4.80
N GLU A 135 -12.05 -12.35 -4.04
CA GLU A 135 -12.67 -12.58 -2.73
C GLU A 135 -12.28 -11.51 -1.70
N ILE A 136 -11.05 -10.99 -1.78
CA ILE A 136 -10.59 -9.92 -0.89
C ILE A 136 -11.35 -8.64 -1.20
N LEU A 137 -11.52 -8.33 -2.48
CA LEU A 137 -12.28 -7.16 -2.93
C LEU A 137 -13.75 -7.23 -2.49
N ALA A 138 -14.38 -8.41 -2.61
CA ALA A 138 -15.75 -8.61 -2.15
C ALA A 138 -15.90 -8.34 -0.66
N LYS A 139 -14.96 -8.87 0.15
CA LYS A 139 -14.93 -8.64 1.60
C LYS A 139 -14.70 -7.18 1.95
N ASP A 140 -13.78 -6.50 1.28
CA ASP A 140 -13.50 -5.08 1.51
C ASP A 140 -14.73 -4.21 1.22
N VAL A 141 -15.46 -4.51 0.14
CA VAL A 141 -16.71 -3.84 -0.21
C VAL A 141 -17.79 -4.07 0.87
N GLU A 142 -17.91 -5.30 1.37
CA GLU A 142 -18.85 -5.64 2.45
C GLU A 142 -18.50 -4.90 3.76
N GLU A 143 -17.23 -4.85 4.14
CA GLU A 143 -16.77 -4.12 5.33
C GLU A 143 -17.08 -2.62 5.23
N ILE A 144 -16.86 -2.01 4.06
CA ILE A 144 -17.21 -0.60 3.86
C ILE A 144 -18.73 -0.40 3.94
N LEU A 145 -19.54 -1.28 3.34
CA LEU A 145 -21.00 -1.20 3.43
C LEU A 145 -21.50 -1.33 4.87
N HIS A 146 -20.89 -2.23 5.64
CA HIS A 146 -21.17 -2.37 7.07
C HIS A 146 -20.80 -1.09 7.83
N HIS A 147 -19.64 -0.49 7.55
CA HIS A 147 -19.20 0.75 8.18
C HIS A 147 -20.13 1.95 7.88
N VAL A 148 -20.64 2.03 6.64
CA VAL A 148 -21.58 3.09 6.21
C VAL A 148 -23.02 2.81 6.71
N GLY A 149 -23.24 1.74 7.47
CA GLY A 149 -24.55 1.39 8.03
C GLY A 149 -25.54 0.86 6.99
N LYS A 150 -25.04 0.36 5.86
CA LYS A 150 -25.84 -0.29 4.81
C LYS A 150 -25.34 -1.72 4.55
N PRO A 151 -25.28 -2.60 5.57
CA PRO A 151 -24.88 -3.99 5.37
C PRO A 151 -25.84 -4.68 4.38
N GLY A 152 -25.31 -5.43 3.41
CA GLY A 152 -26.11 -6.11 2.39
C GLY A 152 -26.92 -5.17 1.48
N SER A 153 -26.50 -3.92 1.32
CA SER A 153 -27.31 -2.92 0.61
C SER A 153 -27.61 -3.31 -0.84
N SER A 154 -28.81 -2.95 -1.28
CA SER A 154 -29.19 -3.05 -2.69
C SER A 154 -28.43 -2.09 -3.62
N LEU A 155 -27.54 -1.25 -3.10
CA LEU A 155 -26.76 -0.29 -3.92
C LEU A 155 -25.78 -0.99 -4.85
N LEU A 156 -25.39 -2.22 -4.52
CA LEU A 156 -24.57 -3.09 -5.36
C LEU A 156 -25.38 -4.29 -5.88
N ASP A 157 -26.71 -4.21 -5.82
CA ASP A 157 -27.57 -5.23 -6.38
C ASP A 157 -27.64 -5.03 -7.90
N PHE A 158 -26.56 -5.41 -8.57
CA PHE A 158 -26.38 -5.37 -10.01
C PHE A 158 -27.39 -6.26 -10.76
N THR A 159 -28.40 -6.81 -10.08
CA THR A 159 -29.44 -7.66 -10.67
C THR A 159 -30.81 -6.98 -10.77
N LYS A 160 -31.00 -5.81 -10.14
CA LYS A 160 -32.26 -5.07 -10.31
C LYS A 160 -32.36 -4.50 -11.73
N LYS A 161 -33.41 -4.93 -12.41
CA LYS A 161 -33.79 -4.59 -13.79
C LYS A 161 -34.39 -3.20 -13.88
#